data_AF-A0A519WNH3-F1
#
_entry.id   AF-A0A519WNH3-F1
#
_cell.length_a   1.000
_cell.length_b   1.000
_cell.length_c   1.000
_cell.angle_alpha   90.00
_cell.angle_beta   90.00
_cell.angle_gamma   90.00
#
_symmetry.space_group_name_H-M   'P 1'
#
loop_
_entity.id
_entity.type
_entity.pdbx_description
1 polymer ?
#
loop_
_entity_poly.entity_id
_entity_poly.type
_entity_poly.pdbx_seq_one_letter_code
_entity_poly.pdbx_strand_id
1 'polypeptide(L)' 'MDDKSKQDGHDDAKVNLNDPNEVSYAAQQAGVTLQEYKDYAKAAGTASRAKIADYIAQQKGN' A
#
# COMPACT_ATOMS: atom_id res chain seq x y z
N MET A 1 32.06 -9.42 2.99
CA MET A 1 31.67 -8.28 3.83
C MET A 1 30.17 -8.26 3.83
N ASP A 2 29.60 -8.41 5.02
CA ASP A 2 28.21 -8.68 5.35
C ASP A 2 27.23 -7.91 4.49
N ASP A 3 26.28 -8.64 3.90
CA ASP A 3 25.01 -8.14 3.40
C ASP A 3 24.49 -7.11 4.41
N LYS A 4 24.57 -5.82 4.04
CA LYS A 4 23.77 -4.76 4.68
C LYS A 4 22.31 -5.01 4.30
N SER A 5 21.79 -6.13 4.77
CA SER A 5 20.40 -6.48 4.77
C SER A 5 19.71 -5.48 5.67
N LYS A 6 18.74 -4.77 5.08
CA LYS A 6 17.54 -4.28 5.75
C LYS A 6 17.73 -3.05 6.62
N GLN A 7 18.03 -1.93 5.98
CA GLN A 7 17.32 -0.70 6.32
C GLN A 7 16.89 -0.05 5.01
N ASP A 8 15.88 -0.64 4.34
CA ASP A 8 14.94 0.21 3.60
C ASP A 8 14.23 1.05 4.68
N GLY A 9 14.92 2.11 5.11
CA GLY A 9 14.43 3.17 5.97
C GLY A 9 13.38 4.03 5.27
N HIS A 10 12.68 3.46 4.29
CA HIS A 10 11.32 3.89 4.04
C HIS A 10 10.53 3.43 5.26
N ASP A 11 10.29 4.35 6.17
CA ASP A 11 9.04 4.42 6.90
C ASP A 11 7.90 4.42 5.86
N ASP A 12 7.66 3.26 5.26
CA ASP A 12 6.46 2.88 4.57
C ASP A 12 5.39 2.98 5.64
N ALA A 13 4.76 4.15 5.75
CA ALA A 13 3.61 4.36 6.61
C ALA A 13 2.60 3.25 6.28
N LYS A 14 2.59 2.20 7.10
CA LYS A 14 1.73 1.04 6.89
C LYS A 14 0.31 1.53 7.11
N VAL A 15 -0.56 1.27 6.16
CA VAL A 15 -1.98 1.55 6.31
C VAL A 15 -2.56 0.45 7.17
N ASN A 16 -3.14 0.82 8.31
CA ASN A 16 -3.93 -0.13 9.07
C ASN A 16 -5.21 -0.48 8.28
N LEU A 17 -5.24 -1.66 7.66
CA LEU A 17 -6.40 -2.11 6.87
C LEU A 17 -7.68 -2.30 7.72
N ASN A 18 -7.54 -2.34 9.05
CA ASN A 18 -8.66 -2.39 9.98
C ASN A 18 -9.17 -1.00 10.38
N ASP A 19 -8.39 0.07 10.15
CA ASP A 19 -8.81 1.44 10.42
C ASP A 19 -9.46 2.05 9.16
N PRO A 20 -10.79 2.27 9.17
CA PRO A 20 -11.47 2.78 7.98
C PRO A 20 -11.03 4.18 7.59
N ASN A 21 -10.53 5.02 8.52
CA ASN A 21 -10.09 6.38 8.20
C ASN A 21 -8.75 6.35 7.46
N GLU A 22 -7.79 5.54 7.93
CA GLU A 22 -6.50 5.38 7.27
C GLU A 22 -6.65 4.76 5.87
N VAL A 23 -7.52 3.75 5.74
CA VAL A 23 -7.81 3.14 4.44
C VAL A 23 -8.52 4.12 3.53
N SER A 24 -9.51 4.87 4.03
CA SER A 24 -10.22 5.89 3.26
C SER A 24 -9.25 6.95 2.71
N TYR A 25 -8.37 7.47 3.57
CA TYR A 25 -7.36 8.44 3.16
C TYR A 25 -6.42 7.88 2.09
N ALA A 26 -5.92 6.66 2.28
CA ALA A 26 -5.02 6.02 1.31
C ALA A 26 -5.72 5.68 -0.02
N ALA A 27 -6.97 5.22 0.04
CA ALA A 27 -7.81 4.94 -1.12
C ALA A 27 -8.08 6.21 -1.95
N GLN A 28 -8.37 7.34 -1.28
CA GLN A 28 -8.52 8.64 -1.92
C GLN A 28 -7.23 9.09 -2.64
N GLN A 29 -6.07 8.92 -2.01
CA GLN A 29 -4.77 9.23 -2.65
C GLN A 29 -4.52 8.36 -3.89
N ALA A 30 -4.95 7.10 -3.87
CA ALA A 30 -4.84 6.19 -5.00
C ALA A 30 -6.00 6.31 -6.03
N GLY A 31 -7.01 7.14 -5.74
CA GLY A 31 -8.20 7.32 -6.58
C GLY A 31 -9.01 6.03 -6.76
N VAL A 32 -9.13 5.23 -5.70
CA VAL A 32 -9.93 3.99 -5.67
C VAL A 32 -10.90 4.03 -4.50
N THR A 33 -11.86 3.12 -4.46
CA THR A 33 -12.74 2.98 -3.29
C THR A 33 -12.02 2.27 -2.13
N LEU A 34 -12.58 2.41 -0.93
CA LEU A 34 -12.05 1.79 0.29
C LEU A 34 -12.00 0.25 0.17
N GLN A 35 -13.03 -0.34 -0.45
CA GLN A 35 -13.10 -1.78 -0.69
C GLN A 35 -12.00 -2.21 -1.67
N GLU A 36 -11.90 -1.55 -2.83
CA GLU A 36 -10.84 -1.82 -3.81
C GLU A 36 -9.46 -1.71 -3.20
N TYR A 37 -9.19 -0.67 -2.41
CA TYR A 37 -7.90 -0.51 -1.75
C TYR A 37 -7.55 -1.70 -0.83
N LYS A 38 -8.53 -2.23 -0.08
CA LYS A 38 -8.33 -3.43 0.75
C LYS A 38 -8.04 -4.66 -0.09
N ASP A 39 -8.77 -4.84 -1.19
CA ASP A 39 -8.56 -5.95 -2.12
C ASP A 39 -7.16 -5.85 -2.77
N TYR A 40 -6.74 -4.66 -3.19
CA TYR A 40 -5.39 -4.41 -3.71
C TYR A 40 -4.31 -4.65 -2.66
N ALA A 41 -4.52 -4.22 -1.42
CA ALA A 41 -3.59 -4.48 -0.33
C ALA A 41 -3.43 -5.98 -0.03
N LYS A 42 -4.54 -6.73 -0.09
CA LYS A 42 -4.54 -8.18 0.06
C LYS A 42 -3.88 -8.88 -1.13
N ALA A 43 -4.13 -8.42 -2.35
CA ALA A 43 -3.50 -8.94 -3.57
C ALA A 43 -1.99 -8.67 -3.61
N ALA A 44 -1.56 -7.48 -3.18
CA ALA A 44 -0.16 -7.10 -3.06
C ALA A 44 0.55 -7.78 -1.87
N GLY A 45 -0.21 -8.40 -0.95
CA GLY A 45 0.34 -9.09 0.23
C GLY A 45 1.05 -8.17 1.22
N THR A 46 0.72 -6.88 1.22
CA THR A 46 1.42 -5.86 2.01
C THR A 46 0.47 -4.79 2.52
N ALA A 47 0.76 -4.28 3.72
CA ALA A 47 0.08 -3.11 4.30
C ALA A 47 0.79 -1.79 3.96
N SER A 48 1.86 -1.82 3.17
CA SER A 48 2.67 -0.64 2.88
C SER A 48 1.96 0.28 1.89
N ARG A 49 1.65 1.52 2.28
CA ARG A 49 0.88 2.46 1.43
C ARG A 49 1.51 2.62 0.04
N ALA A 50 2.83 2.78 -0.02
CA ALA A 50 3.53 2.98 -1.29
C ALA A 50 3.41 1.76 -2.20
N LYS A 51 3.62 0.55 -1.67
CA LYS A 51 3.49 -0.69 -2.45
C LYS A 51 2.07 -0.94 -2.95
N ILE A 52 1.05 -0.59 -2.15
CA ILE A 52 -0.35 -0.72 -2.55
C ILE A 52 -0.66 0.28 -3.67
N ALA A 53 -0.24 1.54 -3.52
CA ALA A 53 -0.43 2.56 -4.54
C ALA A 53 0.28 2.19 -5.86
N ASP A 54 1.51 1.67 -5.77
CA ASP A 54 2.26 1.17 -6.93
C ASP A 54 1.54 0.01 -7.62
N TYR A 55 1.04 -0.96 -6.85
CA TYR A 55 0.23 -2.07 -7.39
C TYR A 55 -1.04 -1.58 -8.09
N ILE A 56 -1.73 -0.60 -7.51
CA ILE A 56 -2.92 0.03 -8.11
C ILE A 56 -2.57 0.74 -9.41
N ALA A 57 -1.44 1.48 -9.45
CA ALA A 57 -0.99 2.19 -10.64
C ALA A 57 -0.65 1.21 -11.77
N GLN A 58 0.00 0.08 -11.45
CA GLN A 58 0.28 -0.99 -12.41
C GLN A 58 -1.01 -1.61 -12.98
N GLN A 59 -2.04 -1.82 -12.15
CA GLN A 59 -3.34 -2.36 -12.60
C GLN A 59 -4.14 -1.38 -13.46
N LYS A 60 -4.06 -0.07 -13.19
CA LYS A 60 -4.78 0.97 -13.94
C LYS A 60 -4.10 1.38 -15.25
N GLY A 61 -2.78 1.22 -15.35
CA GLY A 61 -2.02 1.53 -16.55
C GLY A 61 -2.05 0.45 -17.63
N ASN A 62 -2.75 -0.66 -17.38
CA ASN A 62 -2.77 -1.86 -18.21
C ASN A 62 -4.17 -2.18 -18.73
#